data_AF-A0A9X4XPN6-F1
#
_entry.id   AF-A0A9X4XPN6-F1
#
_cell.length_a   1.000
_cell.length_b   1.000
_cell.length_c   1.000
_cell.angle_alpha   90.00
_cell.angle_beta   90.00
_cell.angle_gamma   90.00
#
_symmetry.space_group_name_H-M   'P 1'
#
loop_
_entity.id
_entity.type
_entity.pdbx_description
1 polymer ?
#
loop_
_entity_poly.entity_id
_entity_poly.type
_entity_poly.pdbx_seq_one_letter_code
_entity_poly.pdbx_strand_id
1 'polypeptide(L)'
;MTSDAATRPADLRTDPEFFTLLTGSYARLVGRPLVPAGTDAAWLYEDAPFVLVAHDTADDPRFVYANRAAQRRFGYDWDTFVGLPSRLSAEAPERAERQQFLDAVAAHGFMAGYRGLRVKQSGEKFWIEDGTVWQLVDEAGVLRGTAAAFSQWTDL
;
A
#
# COMPACT_ATOMS: atom_id res chain seq x y z
N MET A 1 -31.35 25.37 6.51
CA MET A 1 -30.57 24.57 7.48
C MET A 1 -30.88 23.11 7.16
N THR A 2 -30.00 22.29 6.61
CA THR A 2 -28.54 22.28 6.54
C THR A 2 -28.12 21.87 5.13
N SER A 3 -27.15 22.58 4.57
CA SER A 3 -26.51 22.26 3.30
C SER A 3 -25.83 20.90 3.43
N ASP A 4 -26.22 19.96 2.59
CA ASP A 4 -25.48 18.73 2.35
C ASP A 4 -24.20 19.12 1.60
N ALA A 5 -23.16 19.47 2.36
CA ALA A 5 -21.84 19.67 1.81
C ALA A 5 -21.33 18.29 1.42
N ALA A 6 -21.57 17.89 0.17
CA ALA A 6 -20.91 16.77 -0.45
C ALA A 6 -19.40 16.95 -0.20
N THR A 7 -18.89 16.19 0.76
CA THR A 7 -17.47 16.19 1.11
C THR A 7 -16.76 15.72 -0.14
N ARG A 8 -16.02 16.62 -0.80
CA ARG A 8 -15.13 16.18 -1.88
C ARG A 8 -14.28 15.07 -1.26
N PRO A 9 -14.14 13.91 -1.92
CA PRO A 9 -13.26 12.88 -1.40
C PRO A 9 -11.89 13.53 -1.17
N ALA A 10 -11.39 13.40 0.06
CA ALA A 10 -10.11 13.97 0.43
C ALA A 10 -9.03 13.42 -0.52
N ASP A 11 -8.12 14.29 -0.96
CA ASP A 11 -7.01 13.86 -1.79
C ASP A 11 -6.02 13.06 -0.95
N LEU A 12 -6.12 11.74 -1.03
CA LEU A 12 -5.31 10.80 -0.23
C LEU A 12 -3.80 10.99 -0.42
N ARG A 13 -3.35 11.70 -1.49
CA ARG A 13 -1.94 12.06 -1.68
C ARG A 13 -1.39 12.87 -0.52
N THR A 14 -2.20 13.74 0.07
CA THR A 14 -1.77 14.69 1.12
C THR A 14 -2.69 14.72 2.33
N ASP A 15 -3.60 13.75 2.44
CA ASP A 15 -4.55 13.65 3.54
C ASP A 15 -3.87 13.23 4.86
N PRO A 16 -3.91 14.08 5.91
CA PRO A 16 -3.34 13.76 7.21
C PRO A 16 -3.99 12.57 7.91
N GLU A 17 -5.31 12.35 7.70
CA GLU A 17 -6.01 11.23 8.32
C GLU A 17 -5.55 9.90 7.71
N PHE A 18 -5.49 9.83 6.38
CA PHE A 18 -4.95 8.66 5.69
C PHE A 18 -3.48 8.41 6.00
N PHE A 19 -2.66 9.46 6.11
CA PHE A 19 -1.28 9.34 6.59
C PHE A 19 -1.20 8.72 7.99
N THR A 20 -2.07 9.15 8.90
CA THR A 20 -2.15 8.61 10.27
C THR A 20 -2.61 7.15 10.25
N LEU A 21 -3.56 6.79 9.37
CA LEU A 21 -3.98 5.41 9.16
C LEU A 21 -2.81 4.53 8.67
N LEU A 22 -2.09 4.95 7.63
CA LEU A 22 -0.96 4.22 7.07
C LEU A 22 0.15 4.00 8.10
N THR A 23 0.63 5.09 8.69
CA THR A 23 1.80 5.08 9.58
C THR A 23 1.46 4.52 10.97
N GLY A 24 0.26 4.84 11.49
CA GLY A 24 -0.20 4.38 12.79
C GLY A 24 -0.52 2.88 12.80
N SER A 25 -1.19 2.35 11.77
CA SER A 25 -1.42 0.91 11.64
C SER A 25 -0.10 0.14 11.50
N TYR A 26 0.83 0.64 10.69
CA TYR A 26 2.16 0.06 10.56
C TYR A 26 2.90 0.02 11.90
N ALA A 27 2.93 1.13 12.64
CA ALA A 27 3.63 1.19 13.93
C ALA A 27 3.04 0.22 14.97
N ARG A 28 1.70 0.07 15.01
CA ARG A 28 1.03 -0.87 15.92
C ARG A 28 1.31 -2.33 15.58
N LEU A 29 1.29 -2.68 14.29
CA LEU A 29 1.43 -4.07 13.84
C LEU A 29 2.89 -4.51 13.76
N VAL A 30 3.74 -3.68 13.14
CA VAL A 30 5.14 -4.00 12.85
C VAL A 30 6.06 -3.60 14.01
N GLY A 31 5.60 -2.75 14.94
CA GLY A 31 6.34 -2.38 16.16
C GLY A 31 7.46 -1.35 15.95
N ARG A 32 7.52 -0.70 14.78
CA ARG A 32 8.48 0.36 14.45
C ARG A 32 7.83 1.41 13.54
N PRO A 33 8.31 2.67 13.53
CA PRO A 33 7.75 3.70 12.65
C PRO A 33 8.01 3.38 11.18
N LEU A 34 7.04 3.67 10.30
CA LEU A 34 7.18 3.57 8.85
C LEU A 34 8.04 4.70 8.26
N VAL A 35 7.95 5.89 8.86
CA VAL A 35 8.57 7.13 8.37
C VAL A 35 9.38 7.82 9.48
N PRO A 36 10.35 8.68 9.12
CA PRO A 36 11.07 9.50 10.11
C PRO A 36 10.14 10.41 10.92
N ALA A 37 10.55 10.77 12.13
CA ALA A 37 9.81 11.74 12.93
C ALA A 37 9.77 13.12 12.24
N GLY A 38 8.63 13.80 12.30
CA GLY A 38 8.45 15.15 11.73
C GLY A 38 8.11 15.19 10.24
N THR A 39 7.96 14.04 9.57
CA THR A 39 7.43 13.97 8.19
C THR A 39 5.90 13.91 8.19
N ASP A 40 5.29 14.25 7.05
CA ASP A 40 3.84 14.29 6.86
C ASP A 40 3.38 13.53 5.60
N ALA A 41 2.10 13.67 5.27
CA ALA A 41 1.47 13.06 4.10
C ALA A 41 2.14 13.50 2.78
N ALA A 42 2.52 14.77 2.67
CA ALA A 42 3.15 15.31 1.47
C ALA A 42 4.54 14.70 1.26
N TRP A 43 5.34 14.61 2.32
CA TRP A 43 6.64 13.95 2.27
C TRP A 43 6.51 12.47 1.91
N LEU A 44 5.56 11.76 2.53
CA LEU A 44 5.34 10.33 2.26
C LEU A 44 4.95 10.08 0.79
N TYR A 45 4.16 10.99 0.21
CA TYR A 45 3.75 10.90 -1.17
C TYR A 45 4.88 11.25 -2.15
N GLU A 46 5.57 12.37 -1.95
CA GLU A 46 6.49 12.92 -2.95
C GLU A 46 7.93 12.40 -2.80
N ASP A 47 8.43 12.35 -1.56
CA ASP A 47 9.86 12.25 -1.25
C ASP A 47 10.30 10.90 -0.67
N ALA A 48 9.36 10.07 -0.19
CA ALA A 48 9.70 8.79 0.42
C ALA A 48 10.55 7.91 -0.52
N PRO A 49 11.72 7.40 -0.07
CA PRO A 49 12.67 6.66 -0.91
C PRO A 49 12.27 5.19 -1.11
N PHE A 50 11.05 4.82 -0.77
CA PHE A 50 10.51 3.48 -0.85
C PHE A 50 9.13 3.51 -1.51
N VAL A 51 8.77 2.41 -2.17
CA VAL A 51 7.45 2.23 -2.74
C VAL A 51 6.45 2.04 -1.60
N LEU A 52 5.36 2.80 -1.64
CA LEU A 52 4.20 2.59 -0.78
C LEU A 52 2.92 2.57 -1.63
N VAL A 53 2.13 1.50 -1.44
CA VAL A 53 0.81 1.34 -2.06
C VAL A 53 -0.22 0.91 -1.02
N ALA A 54 -1.49 1.23 -1.25
CA ALA A 54 -2.60 0.73 -0.44
C ALA A 54 -3.78 0.29 -1.31
N HIS A 55 -4.54 -0.69 -0.83
CA HIS A 55 -5.77 -1.19 -1.44
C HIS A 55 -6.97 -1.01 -0.53
N ASP A 56 -8.16 -0.94 -1.13
CA ASP A 56 -9.43 -1.05 -0.41
C ASP A 56 -9.71 -2.48 0.11
N THR A 57 -10.89 -2.68 0.69
CA THR A 57 -11.37 -3.95 1.23
C THR A 57 -12.30 -4.70 0.26
N ALA A 58 -12.33 -4.34 -1.02
CA ALA A 58 -13.21 -5.00 -1.99
C ALA A 58 -12.77 -6.46 -2.24
N ASP A 59 -13.70 -7.30 -2.71
CA ASP A 59 -13.40 -8.71 -3.04
C ASP A 59 -12.35 -8.85 -4.17
N ASP A 60 -12.30 -7.88 -5.09
CA ASP A 60 -11.20 -7.68 -6.06
C ASP A 60 -10.52 -6.34 -5.70
N PRO A 61 -9.55 -6.34 -4.75
CA PRO A 61 -8.99 -5.12 -4.18
C PRO A 61 -8.38 -4.21 -5.23
N ARG A 62 -8.68 -2.92 -5.12
CA ARG A 62 -8.15 -1.87 -6.01
C ARG A 62 -7.19 -0.98 -5.27
N PHE A 63 -6.17 -0.51 -5.97
CA PHE A 63 -5.27 0.50 -5.41
C PHE A 63 -6.06 1.78 -5.09
N VAL A 64 -5.94 2.27 -3.86
CA VAL A 64 -6.48 3.57 -3.43
C VAL A 64 -5.38 4.61 -3.23
N TYR A 65 -4.13 4.17 -3.17
CA TYR A 65 -2.97 5.04 -2.98
C TYR A 65 -1.72 4.42 -3.60
N ALA A 66 -0.90 5.27 -4.23
CA ALA A 66 0.44 4.94 -4.71
C ALA A 66 1.33 6.18 -4.63
N ASN A 67 2.35 6.17 -3.77
CA ASN A 67 3.30 7.29 -3.68
C ASN A 67 4.13 7.45 -4.97
N ARG A 68 4.89 8.54 -5.09
CA ARG A 68 5.69 8.81 -6.29
C ARG A 68 6.72 7.72 -6.59
N ALA A 69 7.30 7.10 -5.57
CA ALA A 69 8.20 5.97 -5.77
C ALA A 69 7.45 4.78 -6.40
N ALA A 70 6.23 4.48 -5.94
CA ALA A 70 5.37 3.46 -6.54
C ALA A 70 5.05 3.77 -8.01
N GLN A 71 4.57 4.98 -8.29
CA GLN A 71 4.26 5.43 -9.64
C GLN A 71 5.46 5.27 -10.59
N ARG A 72 6.65 5.73 -10.18
CA ARG A 72 7.88 5.55 -10.95
C ARG A 72 8.24 4.08 -11.15
N ARG A 73 8.08 3.25 -10.11
CA ARG A 73 8.48 1.83 -10.16
C ARG A 73 7.59 1.01 -11.08
N PHE A 74 6.29 1.22 -11.02
CA PHE A 74 5.31 0.48 -11.82
C PHE A 74 5.05 1.14 -13.18
N GLY A 75 5.41 2.41 -13.35
CA GLY A 75 5.24 3.16 -14.60
C GLY A 75 3.88 3.82 -14.78
N TYR A 76 2.97 3.77 -13.80
CA TYR A 76 1.66 4.41 -13.86
C TYR A 76 1.69 5.83 -13.28
N ASP A 77 0.89 6.73 -13.84
CA ASP A 77 0.51 7.98 -13.15
C ASP A 77 -0.57 7.72 -12.08
N TRP A 78 -0.85 8.72 -11.24
CA TRP A 78 -1.82 8.59 -10.16
C TRP A 78 -3.22 8.16 -10.65
N ASP A 79 -3.74 8.82 -11.70
CA ASP A 79 -5.10 8.60 -12.18
C ASP A 79 -5.29 7.20 -12.81
N THR A 80 -4.22 6.62 -13.37
CA THR A 80 -4.23 5.25 -13.89
C THR A 80 -3.98 4.22 -12.78
N PHE A 81 -3.12 4.54 -11.81
CA PHE A 81 -2.76 3.62 -10.73
C PHE A 81 -3.93 3.45 -9.77
N VAL A 82 -4.52 4.54 -9.31
CA VAL A 82 -5.65 4.49 -8.38
C VAL A 82 -6.87 3.96 -9.12
N GLY A 83 -7.48 2.92 -8.55
CA GLY A 83 -8.57 2.16 -9.15
C GLY A 83 -8.11 0.92 -9.93
N LEU A 84 -6.81 0.75 -10.19
CA LEU A 84 -6.29 -0.47 -10.83
C LEU A 84 -6.54 -1.68 -9.92
N PRO A 85 -7.17 -2.77 -10.41
CA PRO A 85 -7.24 -4.02 -9.67
C PRO A 85 -5.85 -4.56 -9.38
N SER A 86 -5.54 -4.86 -8.12
CA SER A 86 -4.20 -5.25 -7.66
C SER A 86 -3.61 -6.40 -8.46
N ARG A 87 -4.46 -7.38 -8.80
CA ARG A 87 -4.13 -8.58 -9.59
C ARG A 87 -3.60 -8.31 -10.99
N LEU A 88 -3.78 -7.10 -11.55
CA LEU A 88 -3.22 -6.74 -12.86
C LEU A 88 -1.75 -6.29 -12.78
N SER A 89 -1.28 -5.93 -11.58
CA SER A 89 0.11 -5.53 -11.32
C SER A 89 0.95 -6.66 -10.71
N ALA A 90 0.32 -7.79 -10.43
CA ALA A 90 0.87 -8.89 -9.66
C ALA A 90 0.74 -10.20 -10.43
N GLU A 91 1.82 -10.95 -10.50
CA GLU A 91 1.72 -12.35 -10.89
C GLU A 91 1.11 -13.15 -9.74
N ALA A 92 0.40 -14.24 -10.08
CA ALA A 92 -0.14 -15.11 -9.06
C ALA A 92 1.02 -15.72 -8.25
N PRO A 93 1.11 -15.47 -6.93
CA PRO A 93 2.12 -16.12 -6.11
C PRO A 93 1.93 -17.64 -6.14
N GLU A 94 3.00 -18.40 -5.90
CA GLU A 94 2.86 -19.83 -5.72
C GLU A 94 1.86 -20.13 -4.59
N ARG A 95 1.10 -21.22 -4.71
CA ARG A 95 0.00 -21.52 -3.77
C ARG A 95 0.48 -21.58 -2.31
N ALA A 96 1.67 -22.12 -2.07
CA ALA A 96 2.25 -22.22 -0.74
C ALA A 96 2.65 -20.85 -0.16
N GLU A 97 3.32 -20.01 -0.95
CA GLU A 97 3.70 -18.64 -0.58
C GLU A 97 2.46 -17.78 -0.30
N ARG A 98 1.41 -17.95 -1.14
CA ARG A 98 0.11 -17.31 -0.92
C ARG A 98 -0.51 -17.72 0.42
N GLN A 99 -0.51 -19.01 0.74
CA GLN A 99 -1.13 -19.49 1.97
C GLN A 99 -0.38 -18.97 3.19
N GLN A 100 0.96 -19.03 3.19
CA GLN A 100 1.80 -18.47 4.25
C GLN A 100 1.55 -16.96 4.44
N PHE A 101 1.43 -16.23 3.32
CA PHE A 101 1.07 -14.82 3.35
C PHE A 101 -0.30 -14.59 4.00
N LEU A 102 -1.33 -15.34 3.59
CA LEU A 102 -2.67 -15.22 4.14
C LEU A 102 -2.71 -15.58 5.63
N ASP A 103 -2.00 -16.63 6.03
CA ASP A 103 -1.93 -17.09 7.42
C ASP A 103 -1.22 -16.06 8.31
N ALA A 104 -0.09 -15.51 7.87
CA ALA A 104 0.65 -14.49 8.62
C ALA A 104 -0.17 -13.20 8.78
N VAL A 105 -0.80 -12.73 7.70
CA VAL A 105 -1.66 -11.55 7.74
C VAL A 105 -2.91 -11.81 8.60
N ALA A 106 -3.49 -13.01 8.57
CA ALA A 106 -4.62 -13.37 9.42
C ALA A 106 -4.25 -13.46 10.90
N ALA A 107 -3.06 -13.99 11.23
CA ALA A 107 -2.62 -14.19 12.60
C ALA A 107 -2.07 -12.91 13.25
N HIS A 108 -1.37 -12.08 12.49
CA HIS A 108 -0.59 -10.96 13.02
C HIS A 108 -0.97 -9.60 12.43
N GLY A 109 -1.83 -9.57 11.41
CA GLY A 109 -2.17 -8.35 10.68
C GLY A 109 -1.09 -7.87 9.72
N PHE A 110 0.10 -8.49 9.68
CA PHE A 110 1.18 -8.13 8.76
C PHE A 110 2.09 -9.33 8.41
N MET A 111 2.85 -9.17 7.34
CA MET A 111 3.95 -10.03 6.93
C MET A 111 5.13 -9.17 6.49
N ALA A 112 6.34 -9.49 6.96
CA ALA A 112 7.60 -8.89 6.52
C ALA A 112 8.48 -9.93 5.82
N GLY A 113 9.49 -9.49 5.06
CA GLY A 113 10.36 -10.38 4.29
C GLY A 113 9.67 -10.99 3.07
N TYR A 114 8.56 -10.41 2.62
CA TYR A 114 7.81 -10.92 1.47
C TYR A 114 8.57 -10.66 0.17
N ARG A 115 8.68 -11.70 -0.66
CA ARG A 115 9.17 -11.63 -2.03
C ARG A 115 8.02 -11.91 -2.99
N GLY A 116 7.89 -11.11 -4.04
CA GLY A 116 6.77 -11.26 -4.98
C GLY A 116 7.04 -10.68 -6.35
N LEU A 117 6.57 -11.37 -7.39
CA LEU A 117 6.72 -10.92 -8.77
C LEU A 117 5.62 -9.91 -9.13
N ARG A 118 6.05 -8.79 -9.70
CA ARG A 118 5.19 -7.69 -10.17
C ARG A 118 5.44 -7.37 -11.63
N VAL A 119 4.45 -6.72 -12.25
CA VAL A 119 4.46 -6.32 -13.66
C VAL A 119 4.25 -4.82 -13.73
N LYS A 120 5.12 -4.12 -14.47
CA LYS A 120 5.00 -2.70 -14.78
C LYS A 120 3.92 -2.47 -15.85
N GLN A 121 3.51 -1.22 -16.04
CA GLN A 121 2.63 -0.82 -17.14
C GLN A 121 3.17 -1.22 -18.52
N SER A 122 4.50 -1.20 -18.69
CA SER A 122 5.19 -1.62 -19.91
C SER A 122 5.12 -3.13 -20.19
N GLY A 123 4.71 -3.93 -19.21
CA GLY A 123 4.76 -5.40 -19.25
C GLY A 123 6.08 -5.98 -18.73
N GLU A 124 7.09 -5.15 -18.44
CA GLU A 124 8.33 -5.59 -17.81
C GLU A 124 8.07 -6.10 -16.40
N LYS A 125 8.80 -7.14 -15.99
CA LYS A 125 8.59 -7.80 -14.70
C LYS A 125 9.70 -7.46 -13.72
N PHE A 126 9.39 -7.56 -12.44
CA PHE A 126 10.38 -7.40 -11.38
C PHE A 126 9.99 -8.08 -10.09
N TRP A 127 11.01 -8.53 -9.35
CA TRP A 127 10.85 -9.04 -8.00
C TRP A 127 10.82 -7.89 -7.01
N ILE A 128 9.82 -7.85 -6.14
CA ILE A 128 9.89 -7.14 -4.85
C ILE A 128 10.78 -7.96 -3.92
N GLU A 129 11.65 -7.29 -3.17
CA GLU A 129 12.49 -7.90 -2.14
C GLU A 129 12.26 -7.23 -0.78
N ASP A 130 12.29 -8.05 0.28
CA ASP A 130 12.05 -7.64 1.67
C ASP A 130 10.81 -6.75 1.86
N GLY A 131 9.73 -7.09 1.16
CA GLY A 131 8.47 -6.37 1.22
C GLY A 131 7.78 -6.56 2.57
N THR A 132 7.11 -5.52 3.03
CA THR A 132 6.19 -5.59 4.16
C THR A 132 4.78 -5.33 3.68
N VAL A 133 3.83 -6.19 4.05
CA VAL A 133 2.40 -6.02 3.82
C VAL A 133 1.68 -6.02 5.15
N TRP A 134 0.76 -5.10 5.37
CA TRP A 134 0.01 -4.99 6.62
C TRP A 134 -1.44 -4.53 6.40
N GLN A 135 -2.28 -4.83 7.38
CA GLN A 135 -3.66 -4.38 7.43
C GLN A 135 -3.75 -2.92 7.89
N LEU A 136 -4.55 -2.13 7.18
CA LEU A 136 -4.89 -0.76 7.57
C LEU A 136 -6.03 -0.82 8.56
N VAL A 137 -5.72 -0.92 9.84
CA VAL A 137 -6.71 -0.92 10.93
C VAL A 137 -6.74 0.48 11.54
N ASP A 138 -7.91 1.12 11.55
CA ASP A 138 -8.08 2.44 12.17
C ASP A 138 -8.09 2.38 13.72
N GLU A 139 -8.19 3.53 14.39
CA GLU A 139 -8.19 3.58 15.86
C GLU A 139 -9.41 2.90 16.49
N ALA A 140 -10.51 2.76 15.75
CA ALA A 140 -11.70 2.03 16.19
C ALA A 140 -11.58 0.51 15.99
N GLY A 141 -10.45 0.02 15.47
CA GLY A 141 -10.24 -1.40 15.19
C GLY A 141 -10.89 -1.87 13.88
N VAL A 142 -11.35 -0.94 13.03
CA VAL A 142 -12.00 -1.29 11.76
C VAL A 142 -10.95 -1.47 10.66
N LEU A 143 -11.06 -2.58 9.93
CA LEU A 143 -10.23 -2.82 8.74
C LEU A 143 -10.66 -1.89 7.61
N ARG A 144 -9.73 -1.07 7.13
CA ARG A 144 -9.90 -0.11 6.04
C ARG A 144 -9.20 -0.52 4.74
N GLY A 145 -8.38 -1.56 4.78
CA GLY A 145 -7.66 -2.05 3.61
C GLY A 145 -6.37 -2.75 3.96
N THR A 146 -5.47 -2.83 2.98
CA THR A 146 -4.10 -3.32 3.15
C THR A 146 -3.11 -2.36 2.52
N ALA A 147 -1.91 -2.28 3.06
CA ALA A 147 -0.81 -1.55 2.45
C ALA A 147 0.40 -2.45 2.27
N ALA A 148 1.23 -2.10 1.29
CA ALA A 148 2.49 -2.77 1.01
C ALA A 148 3.59 -1.74 0.80
N ALA A 149 4.75 -1.99 1.41
CA ALA A 149 5.93 -1.17 1.27
C ALA A 149 7.16 -2.01 0.95
N PHE A 150 8.03 -1.49 0.08
CA PHE A 150 9.33 -2.11 -0.24
C PHE A 150 10.32 -1.07 -0.77
N SER A 151 11.60 -1.32 -0.55
CA SER A 151 12.70 -0.45 -1.03
C SER A 151 13.72 -1.19 -1.88
N GLN A 152 13.56 -2.50 -2.07
CA GLN A 152 14.47 -3.35 -2.83
C GLN A 152 13.70 -4.11 -3.91
N TRP A 153 14.31 -4.25 -5.08
CA TRP A 153 13.76 -4.99 -6.20
C TRP A 153 14.85 -5.41 -7.18
N THR A 154 14.54 -6.45 -7.96
CA THR A 154 15.37 -6.94 -9.07
C THR A 154 14.54 -6.95 -10.35
N ASP A 155 14.94 -6.17 -11.35
CA ASP A 155 14.36 -6.19 -12.70
C ASP A 155 14.66 -7.54 -13.39
N LEU A 156 13.72 -8.04 -14.19
CA LEU A 156 13.86 -9.28 -14.98
C LEU A 156 14.18 -9.01 -16.45
#